data_AF-A0A0F0HYQ2-F1
#
_entry.id   AF-A0A0F0HYQ2-F1
#
_cell.length_a   1.000
_cell.length_b   1.000
_cell.length_c   1.000
_cell.angle_alpha   90.00
_cell.angle_beta   90.00
_cell.angle_gamma   90.00
#
_symmetry.space_group_name_H-M   'P 1'
#
loop_
_entity.id
_entity.type
_entity.pdbx_description
1 polymer ?
#
loop_
_entity_poly.entity_id
_entity_poly.type
_entity_poly.pdbx_seq_one_letter_code
_entity_poly.pdbx_strand_id
1 'polypeptide(L)'
;MHKFSTDTFQCLCGDQSDMDDWQVLIPQQASKHTFLLHGILALAALHISATATEATRMLSYLDTALQYHNTSFAPFRQALNALTPVNCDAVFAQSAIITVIGIALPRLNAQHRGECFSMIENMVTVFELLQGSTKVSRISRPWLKASMFSKYDFWMMEPGDLDTEKTVAIEKLSRLDTRIAGAEQSGANREAIDLLRSCFAKFARSSHPVAILAWLVYTKKEFIDGLRMRQPFPLLILMHWGVLLNELGCHFWWAKGCGRDLVTELLAEIKSEDPVWEQALEWPRKMIGV
;
A
#
# COMPACT_ATOMS: atom_id res chain seq x y z
N MET A 1 15.02 16.32 -6.69
CA MET A 1 15.51 15.54 -7.86
C MET A 1 16.77 14.75 -7.55
N HIS A 2 17.91 15.34 -7.15
CA HIS A 2 19.15 14.58 -6.88
C HIS A 2 18.93 13.37 -5.94
N LYS A 3 18.37 13.60 -4.75
CA LYS A 3 18.03 12.52 -3.80
C LYS A 3 17.12 11.44 -4.37
N PHE A 4 16.26 11.78 -5.33
CA PHE A 4 15.41 10.80 -5.97
C PHE A 4 16.22 9.87 -6.87
N SER A 5 17.02 10.45 -7.77
CA SER A 5 17.81 9.72 -8.75
C SER A 5 18.99 8.94 -8.17
N THR A 6 19.45 9.27 -6.94
CA THR A 6 20.51 8.52 -6.27
C THR A 6 19.97 7.44 -5.35
N ASP A 7 18.95 7.76 -4.54
CA ASP A 7 18.57 6.88 -3.40
C ASP A 7 17.08 6.56 -3.37
N THR A 8 16.20 7.54 -3.61
CA THR A 8 14.76 7.36 -3.30
C THR A 8 14.06 6.44 -4.28
N PHE A 9 14.48 6.42 -5.55
CA PHE A 9 13.87 5.56 -6.56
C PHE A 9 13.85 4.08 -6.13
N GLN A 10 14.88 3.64 -5.38
CA GLN A 10 15.02 2.27 -4.90
C GLN A 10 13.84 1.82 -4.02
N CYS A 11 13.16 2.74 -3.33
CA CYS A 11 12.02 2.38 -2.48
C CYS A 11 10.74 2.01 -3.26
N LEU A 12 10.80 2.08 -4.59
CA LEU A 12 9.74 1.67 -5.51
C LEU A 12 10.14 0.44 -6.35
N CYS A 13 11.41 0.04 -6.32
CA CYS A 13 11.92 -1.11 -7.05
C CYS A 13 11.74 -2.39 -6.23
N GLY A 14 11.12 -3.42 -6.82
CA GLY A 14 11.10 -4.77 -6.26
C GLY A 14 12.31 -5.60 -6.67
N ASP A 15 12.84 -5.36 -7.88
CA ASP A 15 14.03 -6.04 -8.39
C ASP A 15 14.88 -5.14 -9.31
N GLN A 16 15.98 -5.71 -9.85
CA GLN A 16 16.92 -5.00 -10.71
C GLN A 16 16.28 -4.47 -12.00
N SER A 17 15.25 -5.14 -12.51
CA SER A 17 14.59 -4.75 -13.76
C SER A 17 13.82 -3.45 -13.62
N ASP A 18 13.51 -3.01 -12.39
CA ASP A 18 12.80 -1.78 -12.08
C ASP A 18 13.70 -0.54 -12.03
N MET A 19 15.00 -0.73 -11.90
CA MET A 19 15.93 0.36 -11.64
C MET A 19 15.94 1.40 -12.75
N ASP A 20 16.05 0.97 -14.01
CA ASP A 20 16.08 1.90 -15.15
C ASP A 20 14.78 2.70 -15.27
N ASP A 21 13.65 2.07 -14.97
CA ASP A 21 12.34 2.70 -15.00
C ASP A 21 12.28 3.84 -13.99
N TRP A 22 12.50 3.52 -12.70
CA TRP A 22 12.34 4.49 -11.64
C TRP A 22 13.48 5.50 -11.56
N GLN A 23 14.72 5.12 -11.91
CA GLN A 23 15.88 6.00 -11.83
C GLN A 23 15.96 6.99 -13.00
N VAL A 24 15.55 6.56 -14.21
CA VAL A 24 15.77 7.33 -15.44
C VAL A 24 14.47 7.68 -16.14
N LEU A 25 13.65 6.68 -16.51
CA LEU A 25 12.49 6.90 -17.38
C LEU A 25 11.39 7.71 -16.69
N ILE A 26 11.10 7.42 -15.42
CA ILE A 26 10.09 8.15 -14.63
C ILE A 26 10.49 9.62 -14.41
N PRO A 27 11.73 9.98 -14.04
CA PRO A 27 12.19 11.37 -14.06
C PRO A 27 12.08 12.06 -15.43
N GLN A 28 12.33 11.36 -16.54
CA GLN A 28 12.11 11.91 -17.87
C GLN A 28 10.63 12.20 -18.14
N GLN A 29 9.72 11.32 -17.72
CA GLN A 29 8.27 11.59 -17.77
C GLN A 29 7.88 12.79 -16.90
N ALA A 30 8.47 12.91 -15.71
CA ALA A 30 8.19 14.01 -14.79
C ALA A 30 8.53 15.39 -15.39
N SER A 31 9.54 15.47 -16.27
CA SER A 31 9.88 16.71 -16.98
C SER A 31 8.73 17.23 -17.88
N LYS A 32 7.82 16.35 -18.31
CA LYS A 32 6.66 16.66 -19.15
C LYS A 32 5.36 16.78 -18.35
N HIS A 33 5.36 16.34 -17.09
CA HIS A 33 4.18 16.17 -16.27
C HIS A 33 4.40 16.74 -14.85
N THR A 34 3.95 17.97 -14.62
CA THR A 34 4.15 18.70 -13.36
C THR A 34 3.61 17.95 -12.14
N PHE A 35 2.49 17.22 -12.27
CA PHE A 35 1.96 16.42 -11.17
C PHE A 35 2.94 15.32 -10.71
N LEU A 36 3.60 14.65 -11.66
CA LEU A 36 4.55 13.60 -11.39
C LEU A 36 5.85 14.17 -10.82
N LEU A 37 6.30 15.32 -11.34
CA LEU A 37 7.43 16.04 -10.75
C LEU A 37 7.19 16.37 -9.28
N HIS A 38 6.02 16.92 -8.94
CA HIS A 38 5.67 17.19 -7.56
C HIS A 38 5.61 15.91 -6.71
N GLY A 39 5.05 14.80 -7.22
CA GLY A 39 5.08 13.51 -6.50
C GLY A 39 6.50 13.02 -6.21
N ILE A 40 7.37 13.02 -7.22
CA ILE A 40 8.78 12.64 -7.07
C ILE A 40 9.49 13.49 -6.02
N LEU A 41 9.27 14.81 -6.04
CA LEU A 41 9.85 15.74 -5.07
C LEU A 41 9.29 15.51 -3.67
N ALA A 42 7.99 15.25 -3.54
CA ALA A 42 7.35 14.94 -2.27
C ALA A 42 7.94 13.66 -1.66
N LEU A 43 8.06 12.59 -2.44
CA LEU A 43 8.62 11.32 -1.98
C LEU A 43 10.10 11.45 -1.59
N ALA A 44 10.88 12.19 -2.38
CA ALA A 44 12.28 12.45 -2.06
C ALA A 44 12.44 13.27 -0.77
N ALA A 45 11.61 14.29 -0.57
CA ALA A 45 11.60 15.07 0.67
C ALA A 45 11.19 14.21 1.87
N LEU A 46 10.18 13.36 1.72
CA LEU A 46 9.73 12.44 2.77
C LEU A 46 10.83 11.43 3.13
N HIS A 47 11.55 10.90 2.14
CA HIS A 47 12.68 9.99 2.37
C HIS A 47 13.83 10.69 3.11
N ILE A 48 14.11 11.97 2.81
CA ILE A 48 15.09 12.76 3.59
C ILE A 48 14.61 12.93 5.03
N SER A 49 13.33 13.27 5.23
CA SER A 49 12.75 13.40 6.56
C SER A 49 12.89 12.09 7.35
N ALA A 50 12.58 10.95 6.75
CA ALA A 50 12.65 9.63 7.38
C ALA A 50 14.08 9.14 7.69
N THR A 51 15.11 9.71 7.06
CA THR A 51 16.51 9.31 7.23
C THR A 51 17.37 10.34 7.95
N ALA A 52 16.86 11.54 8.18
CA ALA A 52 17.56 12.59 8.91
C ALA A 52 17.61 12.28 10.42
N THR A 53 18.70 12.70 11.06
CA THR A 53 18.89 12.57 12.52
C THR A 53 18.57 13.87 13.27
N GLU A 54 18.64 15.01 12.57
CA GLU A 54 18.40 16.33 13.13
C GLU A 54 16.92 16.72 13.07
N ALA A 55 16.31 17.05 14.21
CA ALA A 55 14.89 17.38 14.31
C ALA A 55 14.44 18.53 13.38
N THR A 56 15.21 19.61 13.31
CA THR A 56 14.90 20.76 12.43
C THR A 56 14.85 20.35 10.96
N ARG A 57 15.80 19.50 10.54
CA ARG A 57 15.86 19.00 9.16
C ARG A 57 14.73 18.02 8.88
N MET A 58 14.46 17.10 9.80
CA MET A 58 13.34 16.16 9.69
C MET A 58 12.02 16.90 9.46
N LEU A 59 11.70 17.88 10.30
CA LEU A 59 10.46 18.65 10.22
C LEU A 59 10.38 19.52 8.96
N SER A 60 11.46 20.19 8.57
CA SER A 60 11.49 21.02 7.35
C SER A 60 11.24 20.20 6.08
N TYR A 61 11.84 19.01 5.97
CA TYR A 61 11.60 18.13 4.83
C TYR A 61 10.24 17.45 4.87
N LEU A 62 9.67 17.23 6.06
CA LEU A 62 8.30 16.75 6.21
C LEU A 62 7.30 17.79 5.68
N ASP A 63 7.47 19.07 6.02
CA ASP A 63 6.65 20.18 5.48
C ASP A 63 6.79 20.29 3.96
N THR A 64 8.03 20.15 3.46
CA THR A 64 8.30 20.14 2.03
C THR A 64 7.60 18.99 1.32
N ALA A 65 7.62 17.79 1.92
CA ALA A 65 6.92 16.62 1.39
C ALA A 65 5.41 16.84 1.33
N LEU A 66 4.82 17.35 2.41
CA LEU A 66 3.40 17.72 2.50
C LEU A 66 3.01 18.73 1.42
N GLN A 67 3.79 19.79 1.25
CA GLN A 67 3.53 20.84 0.26
C GLN A 67 3.49 20.28 -1.17
N TYR A 68 4.52 19.54 -1.57
CA TYR A 68 4.57 18.96 -2.91
C TYR A 68 3.51 17.89 -3.12
N HIS A 69 3.22 17.06 -2.10
CA HIS A 69 2.18 16.05 -2.16
C HIS A 69 0.81 16.70 -2.44
N ASN A 70 0.45 17.72 -1.67
CA ASN A 70 -0.79 18.47 -1.83
C ASN A 70 -0.88 19.16 -3.21
N THR A 71 0.21 19.78 -3.64
CA THR A 71 0.28 20.49 -4.94
C THR A 71 0.18 19.54 -6.13
N SER A 72 0.49 18.25 -5.96
CA SER A 72 0.39 17.27 -7.03
C SER A 72 -1.06 16.88 -7.39
N PHE A 73 -2.01 16.97 -6.46
CA PHE A 73 -3.34 16.39 -6.63
C PHE A 73 -4.21 17.07 -7.69
N ALA A 74 -4.23 18.41 -7.73
CA ALA A 74 -5.04 19.14 -8.71
C ALA A 74 -4.64 18.82 -10.17
N PRO A 75 -3.36 18.96 -10.57
CA PRO A 75 -2.94 18.58 -11.92
C PRO A 75 -3.02 17.06 -12.17
N PHE A 76 -2.83 16.22 -11.14
CA PHE A 76 -3.02 14.78 -11.27
C PHE A 76 -4.48 14.42 -11.60
N ARG A 77 -5.46 15.03 -10.91
CA ARG A 77 -6.89 14.82 -11.17
C ARG A 77 -7.27 15.25 -12.59
N GLN A 78 -6.70 16.35 -13.08
CA GLN A 78 -6.91 16.79 -14.47
C GLN A 78 -6.37 15.75 -15.46
N ALA A 79 -5.16 15.23 -15.24
CA ALA A 79 -4.56 14.19 -16.08
C ALA A 79 -5.36 12.88 -16.06
N LEU A 80 -5.91 12.50 -14.90
CA LEU A 80 -6.80 11.33 -14.76
C LEU A 80 -8.09 11.48 -15.58
N ASN A 81 -8.69 12.67 -15.58
CA ASN A 81 -9.91 12.95 -16.35
C ASN A 81 -9.64 13.03 -17.86
N ALA A 82 -8.41 13.34 -18.27
CA ALA A 82 -7.96 13.40 -19.66
C ALA A 82 -6.90 12.33 -19.94
N LEU A 83 -7.20 11.08 -19.58
CA LEU A 83 -6.28 9.95 -19.73
C LEU A 83 -6.08 9.58 -21.21
N THR A 84 -4.83 9.38 -21.60
CA THR A 84 -4.39 9.05 -22.96
C THR A 84 -3.29 7.99 -22.91
N PRO A 85 -2.96 7.32 -24.03
CA PRO A 85 -1.79 6.44 -24.10
C PRO A 85 -0.45 7.14 -23.82
N VAL A 86 -0.37 8.47 -23.93
CA VAL A 86 0.88 9.23 -23.78
C VAL A 86 1.15 9.59 -22.32
N ASN A 87 0.10 9.93 -21.56
CA ASN A 87 0.23 10.32 -20.15
C ASN A 87 -0.08 9.17 -19.16
N CYS A 88 -0.46 7.99 -19.65
CA CYS A 88 -0.84 6.87 -18.78
C CYS A 88 0.31 6.47 -17.86
N ASP A 89 1.53 6.31 -18.37
CA ASP A 89 2.69 5.93 -17.57
C ASP A 89 2.98 6.91 -16.44
N ALA A 90 2.88 8.22 -16.73
CA ALA A 90 3.04 9.24 -15.72
C ALA A 90 1.96 9.18 -14.64
N VAL A 91 0.71 8.94 -15.04
CA VAL A 91 -0.43 8.75 -14.12
C VAL A 91 -0.25 7.51 -13.24
N PHE A 92 0.24 6.40 -13.80
CA PHE A 92 0.53 5.18 -13.04
C PHE A 92 1.67 5.38 -12.04
N ALA A 93 2.77 5.97 -12.48
CA ALA A 93 3.89 6.31 -11.61
C ALA A 93 3.45 7.19 -10.44
N GLN A 94 2.66 8.24 -10.72
CA GLN A 94 2.15 9.13 -9.69
C GLN A 94 1.21 8.40 -8.71
N SER A 95 0.38 7.48 -9.19
CA SER A 95 -0.53 6.70 -8.33
C SER A 95 0.26 5.85 -7.32
N ALA A 96 1.32 5.19 -7.76
CA ALA A 96 2.21 4.43 -6.87
C ALA A 96 2.89 5.35 -5.83
N ILE A 97 3.41 6.51 -6.27
CA ILE A 97 4.04 7.50 -5.40
C ILE A 97 3.06 8.05 -4.35
N ILE A 98 1.84 8.43 -4.75
CA ILE A 98 0.79 8.91 -3.84
C ILE A 98 0.47 7.86 -2.79
N THR A 99 0.38 6.59 -3.19
CA THR A 99 0.08 5.49 -2.26
C THR A 99 1.18 5.32 -1.21
N VAL A 100 2.44 5.29 -1.66
CA VAL A 100 3.60 5.17 -0.76
C VAL A 100 3.67 6.34 0.22
N ILE A 101 3.45 7.57 -0.28
CA ILE A 101 3.39 8.76 0.59
C ILE A 101 2.21 8.66 1.56
N GLY A 102 1.02 8.23 1.11
CA GLY A 102 -0.16 8.11 1.96
C GLY A 102 -0.01 7.09 3.09
N ILE A 103 0.80 6.04 2.90
CA ILE A 103 1.11 5.07 3.95
C ILE A 103 2.09 5.67 4.97
N ALA A 104 3.17 6.31 4.52
CA ALA A 104 4.27 6.72 5.39
C ALA A 104 4.10 8.10 6.05
N LEU A 105 3.58 9.08 5.31
CA LEU A 105 3.60 10.48 5.71
C LEU A 105 2.76 10.76 6.97
N PRO A 106 1.51 10.29 7.10
CA PRO A 106 0.69 10.58 8.28
C PRO A 106 1.31 10.01 9.56
N ARG A 107 1.87 8.79 9.47
CA ARG A 107 2.60 8.14 10.57
C ARG A 107 3.84 8.94 10.97
N LEU A 108 4.66 9.35 10.01
CA LEU A 108 5.85 10.16 10.28
C LEU A 108 5.46 11.54 10.85
N ASN A 109 4.36 12.14 10.40
CA ASN A 109 3.88 13.41 10.93
C ASN A 109 3.49 13.28 12.41
N ALA A 110 2.72 12.24 12.74
CA ALA A 110 2.34 11.95 14.12
C ALA A 110 3.53 11.66 15.02
N GLN A 111 4.49 10.86 14.55
CA GLN A 111 5.70 10.52 15.30
C GLN A 111 6.53 11.74 15.68
N HIS A 112 6.67 12.72 14.78
CA HIS A 112 7.53 13.89 15.00
C HIS A 112 6.81 15.07 15.66
N ARG A 113 5.48 15.17 15.52
CA ARG A 113 4.68 16.29 16.06
C ARG A 113 3.85 15.91 17.29
N GLY A 114 3.80 14.64 17.66
CA GLY A 114 2.97 14.16 18.77
C GLY A 114 1.47 14.26 18.51
N GLU A 115 1.06 14.25 17.24
CA GLU A 115 -0.36 14.29 16.86
C GLU A 115 -1.01 12.92 17.07
N CYS A 116 -2.31 12.90 17.38
CA CYS A 116 -3.08 11.66 17.43
C CYS A 116 -3.13 11.01 16.03
N PHE A 117 -2.87 9.72 15.96
CA PHE A 117 -2.82 8.97 14.71
C PHE A 117 -3.42 7.58 14.87
N SER A 118 -4.33 7.24 13.95
CA SER A 118 -4.87 5.90 13.76
C SER A 118 -4.35 5.37 12.43
N MET A 119 -3.62 4.26 12.50
CA MET A 119 -3.15 3.55 11.32
C MET A 119 -4.33 2.90 10.58
N ILE A 120 -5.37 2.48 11.31
CA ILE A 120 -6.60 1.94 10.70
C ILE A 120 -7.30 3.01 9.86
N GLU A 121 -7.54 4.20 10.41
CA GLU A 121 -8.18 5.31 9.68
C GLU A 121 -7.34 5.79 8.50
N ASN A 122 -6.01 5.80 8.68
CA ASN A 122 -5.08 6.10 7.58
C ASN A 122 -5.23 5.08 6.43
N MET A 123 -5.27 3.79 6.76
CA MET A 123 -5.44 2.75 5.75
C MET A 123 -6.78 2.85 5.03
N VAL A 124 -7.89 3.08 5.76
CA VAL A 124 -9.21 3.34 5.15
C VAL A 124 -9.15 4.52 4.18
N THR A 125 -8.47 5.60 4.55
CA THR A 125 -8.26 6.76 3.67
C THR A 125 -7.48 6.39 2.41
N VAL A 126 -6.41 5.60 2.54
CA VAL A 126 -5.62 5.11 1.39
C VAL A 126 -6.48 4.22 0.48
N PHE A 127 -7.33 3.33 1.03
CA PHE A 127 -8.27 2.54 0.24
C PHE A 127 -9.24 3.40 -0.56
N GLU A 128 -9.82 4.42 0.06
CA GLU A 128 -10.78 5.32 -0.59
C GLU A 128 -10.13 6.12 -1.73
N LEU A 129 -8.90 6.57 -1.54
CA LEU A 129 -8.12 7.23 -2.59
C LEU A 129 -7.89 6.30 -3.78
N LEU A 130 -7.60 5.02 -3.52
CA LEU A 130 -7.33 4.03 -4.55
C LEU A 130 -8.59 3.49 -5.23
N GLN A 131 -9.74 3.49 -4.55
CA GLN A 131 -11.03 3.14 -5.15
C GLN A 131 -11.36 3.98 -6.40
N GLY A 132 -10.99 5.27 -6.39
CA GLY A 132 -11.12 6.15 -7.55
C GLY A 132 -10.27 5.72 -8.76
N SER A 133 -9.17 5.00 -8.51
CA SER A 133 -8.23 4.54 -9.55
C SER A 133 -8.66 3.24 -10.25
N THR A 134 -9.55 2.45 -9.66
CA THR A 134 -10.03 1.18 -10.26
C THR A 134 -10.68 1.37 -11.64
N LYS A 135 -11.50 2.43 -11.79
CA LYS A 135 -12.11 2.79 -13.09
C LYS A 135 -11.07 3.20 -14.12
N VAL A 136 -10.02 3.89 -13.68
CA VAL A 136 -8.90 4.36 -14.51
C VAL A 136 -8.07 3.17 -15.00
N SER A 137 -7.72 2.24 -14.10
CA SER A 137 -7.02 0.99 -14.42
C SER A 137 -7.77 0.14 -15.44
N ARG A 138 -9.11 0.12 -15.39
CA ARG A 138 -9.93 -0.59 -16.39
C ARG A 138 -9.85 0.07 -17.78
N ILE A 139 -9.89 1.41 -17.83
CA ILE A 139 -9.88 2.18 -19.09
C ILE A 139 -8.51 2.10 -19.76
N SER A 140 -7.42 2.20 -18.99
CA SER A 140 -6.06 2.19 -19.51
C SER A 140 -5.46 0.80 -19.70
N ARG A 141 -6.18 -0.27 -19.32
CA ARG A 141 -5.66 -1.65 -19.35
C ARG A 141 -5.01 -2.04 -20.70
N PRO A 142 -5.58 -1.68 -21.86
CA PRO A 142 -4.93 -1.98 -23.15
C PRO A 142 -3.60 -1.24 -23.34
N TRP A 143 -3.49 -0.02 -22.84
CA TRP A 143 -2.29 0.80 -22.95
C TRP A 143 -1.21 0.32 -21.99
N LEU A 144 -1.60 -0.03 -20.76
CA LEU A 144 -0.72 -0.61 -19.74
C LEU A 144 -0.02 -1.88 -20.21
N LYS A 145 -0.72 -2.74 -20.96
CA LYS A 145 -0.12 -3.97 -21.51
C LYS A 145 1.00 -3.70 -22.52
N ALA A 146 0.98 -2.53 -23.16
CA ALA A 146 2.00 -2.10 -24.11
C ALA A 146 2.98 -1.09 -23.51
N SER A 147 2.83 -0.75 -22.23
CA SER A 147 3.63 0.29 -21.58
C SER A 147 4.73 -0.30 -20.71
N MET A 148 5.64 0.55 -20.23
CA MET A 148 6.72 0.14 -19.32
C MET A 148 6.18 -0.49 -18.03
N PHE A 149 4.92 -0.24 -17.67
CA PHE A 149 4.30 -0.80 -16.49
C PHE A 149 3.74 -2.23 -16.68
N SER A 150 3.83 -2.81 -17.88
CA SER A 150 3.31 -4.15 -18.15
C SER A 150 3.94 -5.23 -17.26
N LYS A 151 5.22 -5.06 -16.89
CA LYS A 151 5.95 -5.96 -15.98
C LYS A 151 5.48 -5.88 -14.52
N TYR A 152 4.81 -4.79 -14.15
CA TYR A 152 4.17 -4.63 -12.85
C TYR A 152 2.73 -5.18 -12.82
N ASP A 153 2.27 -5.85 -13.88
CA ASP A 153 0.96 -6.50 -13.85
C ASP A 153 0.97 -7.61 -12.80
N PHE A 154 0.36 -7.30 -11.65
CA PHE A 154 0.20 -8.22 -10.53
C PHE A 154 -0.29 -9.59 -10.99
N TRP A 155 -1.19 -9.67 -11.97
CA TRP A 155 -1.75 -10.95 -12.42
C TRP A 155 -0.79 -11.77 -13.28
N MET A 156 0.23 -11.13 -13.87
CA MET A 156 1.28 -11.78 -14.66
C MET A 156 2.49 -12.17 -13.81
N MET A 157 2.61 -11.66 -12.58
CA MET A 157 3.69 -12.06 -11.68
C MET A 157 3.55 -13.53 -11.28
N GLU A 158 4.65 -14.27 -11.34
CA GLU A 158 4.64 -15.66 -10.90
C GLU A 158 4.53 -15.75 -9.37
N PRO A 159 3.69 -16.64 -8.82
CA PRO A 159 3.68 -16.90 -7.39
C PRO A 159 4.94 -17.67 -6.97
N GLY A 160 5.32 -17.52 -5.71
CA GLY A 160 6.28 -18.38 -5.01
C GLY A 160 5.57 -19.34 -4.07
N ASP A 161 6.35 -20.21 -3.46
CA ASP A 161 5.86 -21.18 -2.48
C ASP A 161 5.59 -20.48 -1.15
N LEU A 162 4.34 -20.57 -0.68
CA LEU A 162 3.98 -20.13 0.66
C LEU A 162 4.54 -21.10 1.69
N ASP A 163 5.14 -20.57 2.75
CA ASP A 163 5.47 -21.40 3.90
C ASP A 163 4.20 -21.98 4.54
N THR A 164 4.39 -23.10 5.25
CA THR A 164 3.30 -23.84 5.89
C THR A 164 2.52 -22.97 6.86
N GLU A 165 3.18 -22.04 7.56
CA GLU A 165 2.55 -21.22 8.59
C GLU A 165 1.58 -20.20 7.98
N LYS A 166 2.00 -19.48 6.94
CA LYS A 166 1.15 -18.56 6.16
C LYS A 166 -0.01 -19.28 5.50
N THR A 167 0.24 -20.46 4.92
CA THR A 167 -0.80 -21.27 4.27
C THR A 167 -1.89 -21.65 5.27
N VAL A 168 -1.51 -22.19 6.44
CA VAL A 168 -2.45 -22.56 7.50
C VAL A 168 -3.21 -21.35 8.03
N ALA A 169 -2.54 -20.20 8.20
CA ALA A 169 -3.19 -18.99 8.69
C ALA A 169 -4.30 -18.50 7.73
N ILE A 170 -4.03 -18.49 6.42
CA ILE A 170 -5.00 -18.06 5.40
C ILE A 170 -6.16 -19.09 5.28
N GLU A 171 -5.88 -20.38 5.41
CA GLU A 171 -6.92 -21.41 5.44
C GLU A 171 -7.85 -21.26 6.65
N LYS A 172 -7.28 -21.02 7.84
CA LYS A 172 -8.05 -20.74 9.05
C LYS A 172 -8.95 -19.51 8.86
N LEU A 173 -8.41 -18.43 8.29
CA LEU A 173 -9.16 -17.22 7.97
C LEU A 173 -10.32 -17.51 7.00
N SER A 174 -10.07 -18.27 5.94
CA SER A 174 -11.10 -18.66 4.96
C SER A 174 -12.23 -19.49 5.59
N ARG A 175 -11.89 -20.43 6.48
CA ARG A 175 -12.88 -21.24 7.21
C ARG A 175 -13.71 -20.40 8.16
N LEU A 176 -13.09 -19.40 8.79
CA LEU A 176 -13.79 -18.52 9.73
C LEU A 176 -14.83 -17.63 9.02
N ASP A 177 -14.54 -17.15 7.81
CA ASP A 177 -15.50 -16.38 7.01
C ASP A 177 -16.81 -17.17 6.80
N THR A 178 -16.70 -18.45 6.43
CA THR A 178 -17.86 -19.32 6.19
C THR A 178 -18.73 -19.56 7.41
N ARG A 179 -18.18 -19.37 8.62
CA ARG A 179 -18.88 -19.60 9.89
C ARG A 179 -19.57 -18.34 10.43
N ILE A 180 -19.04 -17.16 10.14
CA ILE A 180 -19.39 -15.92 10.86
C ILE A 180 -19.93 -14.82 9.94
N ALA A 181 -19.58 -14.80 8.65
CA ALA A 181 -20.00 -13.74 7.75
C ALA A 181 -21.41 -13.98 7.16
N GLY A 182 -22.20 -12.91 7.04
CA GLY A 182 -23.47 -12.93 6.29
C GLY A 182 -23.23 -13.12 4.79
N ALA A 183 -24.23 -13.64 4.06
CA ALA A 183 -24.07 -14.08 2.66
C ALA A 183 -23.46 -13.04 1.71
N GLU A 184 -23.85 -11.77 1.80
CA GLU A 184 -23.30 -10.69 0.96
C GLU A 184 -21.87 -10.30 1.37
N GLN A 185 -21.62 -10.11 2.66
CA GLN A 185 -20.29 -9.74 3.18
C GLN A 185 -19.26 -10.86 2.99
N SER A 186 -19.69 -12.12 3.11
CA SER A 186 -18.85 -13.31 2.88
C SER A 186 -18.28 -13.33 1.45
N GLY A 187 -19.04 -12.87 0.45
CA GLY A 187 -18.53 -12.78 -0.92
C GLY A 187 -17.34 -11.83 -1.06
N ALA A 188 -17.48 -10.61 -0.54
CA ALA A 188 -16.42 -9.59 -0.59
C ALA A 188 -15.20 -9.97 0.27
N ASN A 189 -15.44 -10.56 1.45
CA ASN A 189 -14.39 -11.07 2.32
C ASN A 189 -13.59 -12.20 1.68
N ARG A 190 -14.27 -13.19 1.07
CA ARG A 190 -13.61 -14.31 0.39
C ARG A 190 -12.69 -13.83 -0.72
N GLU A 191 -13.15 -12.88 -1.54
CA GLU A 191 -12.31 -12.31 -2.60
C GLU A 191 -11.11 -11.53 -2.04
N ALA A 192 -11.29 -10.79 -0.94
CA ALA A 192 -10.19 -10.11 -0.26
C ALA A 192 -9.16 -11.12 0.31
N ILE A 193 -9.62 -12.26 0.85
CA ILE A 193 -8.77 -13.35 1.35
C ILE A 193 -8.02 -14.04 0.19
N ASP A 194 -8.69 -14.32 -0.93
CA ASP A 194 -8.06 -14.94 -2.10
C ASP A 194 -7.00 -14.04 -2.74
N LEU A 195 -7.30 -12.74 -2.81
CA LEU A 195 -6.32 -11.72 -3.22
C LEU A 195 -5.15 -11.67 -2.23
N LEU A 196 -5.41 -11.70 -0.93
CA LEU A 196 -4.36 -11.70 0.10
C LEU A 196 -3.44 -12.91 -0.02
N ARG A 197 -4.01 -14.10 -0.28
CA ARG A 197 -3.23 -15.33 -0.56
C ARG A 197 -2.30 -15.13 -1.76
N SER A 198 -2.82 -14.55 -2.84
CA SER A 198 -2.04 -14.25 -4.04
C SER A 198 -0.92 -13.25 -3.75
N CYS A 199 -1.19 -12.23 -2.93
CA CYS A 199 -0.19 -11.25 -2.50
C CYS A 199 0.93 -11.89 -1.69
N PHE A 200 0.61 -12.73 -0.69
CA PHE A 200 1.63 -13.46 0.07
C PHE A 200 2.47 -14.36 -0.85
N ALA A 201 1.85 -15.09 -1.79
CA ALA A 201 2.57 -16.01 -2.66
C ALA A 201 3.53 -15.27 -3.58
N LYS A 202 3.09 -14.17 -4.21
CA LYS A 202 3.95 -13.35 -5.08
C LYS A 202 5.04 -12.64 -4.28
N PHE A 203 4.72 -12.17 -3.06
CA PHE A 203 5.70 -11.56 -2.18
C PHE A 203 6.78 -12.54 -1.72
N ALA A 204 6.43 -13.82 -1.50
CA ALA A 204 7.39 -14.86 -1.14
C ALA A 204 8.42 -15.14 -2.26
N ARG A 205 8.03 -14.94 -3.53
CA ARG A 205 8.95 -15.06 -4.68
C ARG A 205 9.85 -13.85 -4.83
N SER A 206 9.26 -12.68 -4.74
CA SER A 206 9.95 -11.39 -4.86
C SER A 206 9.35 -10.46 -3.83
N SER A 207 10.15 -9.89 -2.94
CA SER A 207 9.72 -8.93 -1.92
C SER A 207 9.26 -7.58 -2.54
N HIS A 208 8.56 -7.62 -3.67
CA HIS A 208 8.18 -6.49 -4.49
C HIS A 208 6.97 -5.77 -3.87
N PRO A 209 6.99 -4.43 -3.75
CA PRO A 209 5.88 -3.66 -3.19
C PRO A 209 4.56 -3.79 -3.96
N VAL A 210 4.57 -4.19 -5.23
CA VAL A 210 3.35 -4.40 -6.04
C VAL A 210 2.41 -5.40 -5.39
N ALA A 211 2.91 -6.43 -4.70
CA ALA A 211 2.04 -7.37 -4.00
C ALA A 211 1.18 -6.67 -2.93
N ILE A 212 1.75 -5.71 -2.20
CA ILE A 212 1.06 -4.97 -1.14
C ILE A 212 0.10 -3.95 -1.76
N LEU A 213 0.57 -3.19 -2.75
CA LEU A 213 -0.21 -2.16 -3.43
C LEU A 213 -1.39 -2.76 -4.21
N ALA A 214 -1.21 -3.94 -4.83
CA ALA A 214 -2.27 -4.64 -5.55
C ALA A 214 -3.44 -5.00 -4.63
N TRP A 215 -3.17 -5.39 -3.39
CA TRP A 215 -4.23 -5.68 -2.42
C TRP A 215 -5.09 -4.44 -2.15
N LEU A 216 -4.46 -3.27 -2.03
CA LEU A 216 -5.15 -1.99 -1.85
C LEU A 216 -5.99 -1.59 -3.06
N VAL A 217 -5.54 -1.92 -4.26
CA VAL A 217 -6.19 -1.54 -5.52
C VAL A 217 -7.36 -2.47 -5.88
N TYR A 218 -7.21 -3.78 -5.66
CA TYR A 218 -8.18 -4.77 -6.14
C TYR A 218 -9.21 -5.22 -5.09
N THR A 219 -9.08 -4.79 -3.83
CA THR A 219 -10.11 -5.01 -2.81
C THR A 219 -11.40 -4.26 -3.15
N LYS A 220 -12.53 -4.95 -3.00
CA LYS A 220 -13.85 -4.44 -3.37
C LYS A 220 -14.38 -3.39 -2.40
N LYS A 221 -15.28 -2.54 -2.89
CA LYS A 221 -15.91 -1.47 -2.10
C LYS A 221 -16.66 -2.03 -0.91
N GLU A 222 -17.37 -3.13 -1.08
CA GLU A 222 -18.18 -3.78 -0.04
C GLU A 222 -17.32 -4.26 1.13
N PHE A 223 -16.10 -4.75 0.85
CA PHE A 223 -15.13 -5.09 1.89
C PHE A 223 -14.65 -3.84 2.65
N ILE A 224 -14.35 -2.76 1.93
CA ILE A 224 -13.89 -1.49 2.52
C ILE A 224 -15.00 -0.82 3.34
N ASP A 225 -16.25 -0.91 2.91
CA ASP A 225 -17.39 -0.44 3.70
C ASP A 225 -17.48 -1.23 5.02
N GLY A 226 -17.18 -2.54 5.02
CA GLY A 226 -17.01 -3.35 6.23
C GLY A 226 -15.90 -2.87 7.16
N LEU A 227 -14.74 -2.44 6.60
CA LEU A 227 -13.67 -1.81 7.38
C LEU A 227 -14.10 -0.48 7.99
N ARG A 228 -14.79 0.38 7.22
CA ARG A 228 -15.29 1.68 7.70
C ARG A 228 -16.29 1.50 8.85
N MET A 229 -17.13 0.48 8.75
CA MET A 229 -18.09 0.10 9.79
C MET A 229 -17.44 -0.67 10.96
N ARG A 230 -16.11 -0.82 10.97
CA ARG A 230 -15.33 -1.49 12.02
C ARG A 230 -15.86 -2.90 12.32
N GLN A 231 -16.28 -3.61 11.27
CA GLN A 231 -16.75 -4.98 11.42
C GLN A 231 -15.56 -5.90 11.79
N PRO A 232 -15.70 -6.78 12.81
CA PRO A 232 -14.58 -7.57 13.33
C PRO A 232 -13.87 -8.42 12.28
N PHE A 233 -14.62 -9.01 11.33
CA PHE A 233 -14.04 -9.94 10.36
C PHE A 233 -13.26 -9.23 9.24
N PRO A 234 -13.77 -8.16 8.60
CA PRO A 234 -12.93 -7.30 7.76
C PRO A 234 -11.68 -6.77 8.44
N LEU A 235 -11.78 -6.34 9.71
CA LEU A 235 -10.62 -5.90 10.50
C LEU A 235 -9.58 -7.02 10.69
N LEU A 236 -10.02 -8.26 10.93
CA LEU A 236 -9.14 -9.42 10.98
C LEU A 236 -8.44 -9.67 9.63
N ILE A 237 -9.15 -9.57 8.49
CA ILE A 237 -8.50 -9.69 7.17
C ILE A 237 -7.45 -8.58 6.98
N LEU A 238 -7.77 -7.34 7.36
CA LEU A 238 -6.82 -6.23 7.32
C LEU A 238 -5.60 -6.48 8.23
N MET A 239 -5.79 -7.16 9.36
CA MET A 239 -4.70 -7.55 10.26
C MET A 239 -3.72 -8.52 9.57
N HIS A 240 -4.22 -9.50 8.82
CA HIS A 240 -3.36 -10.39 8.02
C HIS A 240 -2.62 -9.62 6.92
N TRP A 241 -3.25 -8.62 6.29
CA TRP A 241 -2.55 -7.72 5.37
C TRP A 241 -1.49 -6.87 6.08
N GLY A 242 -1.74 -6.45 7.33
CA GLY A 242 -0.78 -5.76 8.18
C GLY A 242 0.48 -6.59 8.46
N VAL A 243 0.37 -7.92 8.55
CA VAL A 243 1.53 -8.82 8.61
C VAL A 243 2.37 -8.74 7.34
N LEU A 244 1.73 -8.79 6.17
CA LEU A 244 2.43 -8.64 4.89
C LEU A 244 3.12 -7.27 4.78
N LEU A 245 2.44 -6.19 5.21
CA LEU A 245 3.02 -4.85 5.26
C LEU A 245 4.24 -4.78 6.20
N ASN A 246 4.20 -5.52 7.32
CA ASN A 246 5.32 -5.59 8.26
C ASN A 246 6.53 -6.29 7.63
N GLU A 247 6.33 -7.39 6.90
CA GLU A 247 7.41 -8.06 6.15
C GLU A 247 8.01 -7.13 5.08
N LEU A 248 7.18 -6.37 4.38
CA LEU A 248 7.64 -5.34 3.44
C LEU A 248 8.51 -4.28 4.13
N GLY A 249 8.18 -3.92 5.37
CA GLY A 249 8.92 -2.95 6.19
C GLY A 249 10.38 -3.33 6.47
N CYS A 250 10.77 -4.60 6.30
CA CYS A 250 12.16 -5.04 6.37
C CYS A 250 12.99 -4.59 5.15
N HIS A 251 12.33 -4.34 4.02
CA HIS A 251 12.97 -3.99 2.75
C HIS A 251 12.75 -2.52 2.37
N PHE A 252 11.62 -1.93 2.77
CA PHE A 252 11.20 -0.59 2.34
C PHE A 252 10.96 0.34 3.53
N TRP A 253 11.70 1.45 3.56
CA TRP A 253 11.66 2.42 4.66
C TRP A 253 10.24 2.95 4.93
N TRP A 254 9.43 3.13 3.88
CA TRP A 254 8.10 3.73 3.98
C TRP A 254 7.07 2.78 4.61
N ALA A 255 7.32 1.47 4.57
CA ALA A 255 6.49 0.47 5.23
C ALA A 255 6.97 0.12 6.64
N LYS A 256 8.18 0.56 7.02
CA LYS A 256 8.81 0.21 8.30
C LYS A 256 7.95 0.67 9.47
N GLY A 257 7.58 -0.28 10.33
CA GLY A 257 6.73 -0.05 11.50
C GLY A 257 5.23 0.09 11.20
N CYS A 258 4.84 0.33 9.95
CA CYS A 258 3.44 0.55 9.57
C CYS A 258 2.58 -0.69 9.83
N GLY A 259 3.06 -1.88 9.45
CA GLY A 259 2.33 -3.14 9.70
C GLY A 259 2.20 -3.46 11.20
N ARG A 260 3.26 -3.21 11.98
CA ARG A 260 3.23 -3.39 13.44
C ARG A 260 2.23 -2.46 14.12
N ASP A 261 2.25 -1.16 13.77
CA ASP A 261 1.34 -0.18 14.34
C ASP A 261 -0.12 -0.53 14.00
N LEU A 262 -0.36 -0.94 12.75
CA LEU A 262 -1.69 -1.39 12.28
C LEU A 262 -2.21 -2.60 13.07
N VAL A 263 -1.41 -3.67 13.18
CA VAL A 263 -1.82 -4.90 13.87
C VAL A 263 -2.03 -4.65 15.36
N THR A 264 -1.17 -3.84 15.99
CA THR A 264 -1.31 -3.48 17.41
C THR A 264 -2.62 -2.74 17.67
N GLU A 265 -2.98 -1.80 16.80
CA GLU A 265 -4.23 -1.06 16.91
C GLU A 265 -5.45 -1.97 16.69
N LEU A 266 -5.41 -2.84 15.68
CA LEU A 266 -6.48 -3.79 15.38
C LEU A 266 -6.69 -4.81 16.51
N LEU A 267 -5.61 -5.27 17.16
CA LEU A 267 -5.68 -6.15 18.33
C LEU A 267 -6.39 -5.49 19.52
N ALA A 268 -6.23 -4.17 19.69
CA ALA A 268 -6.91 -3.44 20.75
C ALA A 268 -8.41 -3.18 20.44
N GLU A 269 -8.77 -3.18 19.16
CA GLU A 269 -10.13 -2.91 18.69
C GLU A 269 -11.02 -4.17 18.68
N ILE A 270 -10.49 -5.32 18.24
CA ILE A 270 -11.24 -6.58 18.19
C ILE A 270 -11.34 -7.16 19.60
N LYS A 271 -12.46 -6.86 20.29
CA LYS A 271 -12.79 -7.41 21.60
C LYS A 271 -13.80 -8.53 21.45
N SER A 272 -13.42 -9.76 21.79
CA SER A 272 -14.35 -10.89 21.82
C SER A 272 -13.97 -11.86 22.93
N GLU A 273 -14.98 -12.37 23.65
CA GLU A 273 -14.81 -13.43 24.64
C GLU A 273 -14.89 -14.83 24.00
N ASP A 274 -15.21 -14.93 22.71
CA ASP A 274 -15.30 -16.20 22.00
C ASP A 274 -13.88 -16.73 21.67
N PRO A 275 -13.52 -17.94 22.15
CA PRO A 275 -12.20 -18.54 21.91
C PRO A 275 -11.81 -18.65 20.44
N VAL A 276 -12.77 -18.69 19.52
CA VAL A 276 -12.52 -18.74 18.08
C VAL A 276 -11.79 -17.47 17.62
N TRP A 277 -12.10 -16.31 18.18
CA TRP A 277 -11.42 -15.06 17.83
C TRP A 277 -10.00 -15.00 18.40
N GLU A 278 -9.78 -15.45 19.63
CA GLU A 278 -8.42 -15.51 20.17
C GLU A 278 -7.50 -16.40 19.33
N GLN A 279 -7.99 -17.55 18.87
CA GLN A 279 -7.23 -18.41 17.95
C GLN A 279 -6.97 -17.76 16.59
N ALA A 280 -7.90 -16.94 16.10
CA ALA A 280 -7.74 -16.24 14.83
C ALA A 280 -6.72 -15.09 14.92
N LEU A 281 -6.65 -14.42 16.07
CA LEU A 281 -5.74 -13.31 16.36
C LEU A 281 -4.31 -13.77 16.71
N GLU A 282 -4.13 -15.04 17.10
CA GLU A 282 -2.84 -15.59 17.53
C GLU A 282 -1.76 -15.48 16.44
N TRP A 283 -2.08 -15.80 15.19
CA TRP A 283 -1.09 -15.79 14.12
C TRP A 283 -0.58 -14.38 13.79
N PRO A 284 -1.44 -13.37 13.53
CA PRO A 284 -0.94 -12.01 13.31
C PRO A 284 -0.16 -11.45 14.51
N ARG A 285 -0.61 -11.74 15.74
CA ARG A 285 0.06 -11.36 16.99
C ARG A 285 1.50 -11.91 17.03
N LYS A 286 1.65 -13.21 16.77
CA LYS A 286 2.96 -13.89 16.69
C LYS A 286 3.86 -13.27 15.62
N MET A 287 3.34 -13.00 14.43
CA MET A 287 4.15 -12.52 13.29
C MET A 287 4.68 -11.09 13.49
N ILE A 288 4.01 -10.28 14.30
CA ILE A 288 4.42 -8.90 14.61
C ILE A 288 5.26 -8.82 15.90
N GLY A 289 5.22 -9.86 16.75
CA GLY A 289 5.98 -9.93 18.00
C GLY A 289 5.41 -9.01 19.08
N VAL A 290 4.09 -8.94 19.20
CA VAL A 290 3.32 -8.18 20.21
C VAL A 290 2.44 -9.08 21.05
#